data_AF-A0AA37NPP9-F1
#
_entry.id   AF-A0AA37NPP9-F1
#
_cell.length_a   1.000
_cell.length_b   1.000
_cell.length_c   1.000
_cell.angle_alpha   90.00
_cell.angle_beta   90.00
_cell.angle_gamma   90.00
#
_symmetry.space_group_name_H-M   'P 1'
#
loop_
_entity.id
_entity.type
_entity.pdbx_description
1 polymer ?
#
loop_
_entity_poly.entity_id
_entity_poly.type
_entity_poly.pdbx_seq_one_letter_code
_entity_poly.pdbx_strand_id
1 'polypeptide(L)'
;MRMKKLFSILAVAATVLLTACDEHQDFPDTAMKVTHILTTDGKVMPYETYEQSCKQAIAVVFNVNQREEMEGNGYAVYLWDIAPEAFADSIGVEQDTSCDLTAYDGNKNTFALYGTTDVKSPLAERVFDMWRYGQSAYIPSVAQMRLLYHAKDIINPYILKCGGTPIPDEDDDCWYWTSTEVEGQATAKAWLYSLGSGAIQETPKWQPHKARPIITIMD
;
A
#
# COMPACT_ATOMS: atom_id res chain seq x y z
N MET A 1 -45.80 -77.62 27.73
CA MET A 1 -45.35 -77.08 26.43
C MET A 1 -46.17 -75.84 26.10
N ARG A 2 -45.49 -74.76 25.66
CA ARG A 2 -45.96 -73.41 25.26
C ARG A 2 -46.10 -72.33 26.35
N MET A 3 -45.14 -71.39 26.29
CA MET A 3 -45.02 -70.09 26.97
C MET A 3 -46.17 -69.11 26.65
N LYS A 4 -46.38 -68.13 27.55
CA LYS A 4 -46.62 -66.69 27.28
C LYS A 4 -46.44 -65.90 28.59
N LYS A 5 -45.25 -65.33 28.82
CA LYS A 5 -44.93 -63.88 28.92
C LYS A 5 -45.97 -63.04 29.65
N LEU A 6 -45.60 -62.30 30.72
CA LEU A 6 -45.87 -60.86 30.83
C LEU A 6 -45.09 -60.17 32.00
N PHE A 7 -44.11 -59.35 31.61
CA PHE A 7 -43.67 -58.03 32.12
C PHE A 7 -43.44 -57.75 33.62
N SER A 8 -42.22 -57.30 33.97
CA SER A 8 -41.92 -55.86 34.10
C SER A 8 -40.43 -55.61 34.34
N ILE A 9 -39.78 -54.96 33.37
CA ILE A 9 -38.45 -54.36 33.46
C ILE A 9 -38.69 -52.87 33.78
N LEU A 10 -38.07 -52.36 34.84
CA LEU A 10 -37.95 -50.91 35.05
C LEU A 10 -36.45 -50.58 35.12
N ALA A 11 -35.88 -50.16 33.99
CA ALA A 11 -34.56 -49.58 33.92
C ALA A 11 -34.74 -48.08 33.66
N VAL A 12 -34.42 -47.26 34.66
CA VAL A 12 -34.36 -45.80 34.52
C VAL A 12 -33.02 -45.45 33.90
N ALA A 13 -33.02 -45.04 32.63
CA ALA A 13 -31.86 -44.46 31.98
C ALA A 13 -31.90 -42.93 32.16
N ALA A 14 -30.99 -42.39 32.97
CA ALA A 14 -30.76 -40.96 33.06
C ALA A 14 -29.74 -40.57 31.98
N THR A 15 -30.21 -39.96 30.88
CA THR A 15 -29.34 -39.36 29.88
C THR A 15 -28.96 -37.95 30.32
N VAL A 16 -27.72 -37.78 30.78
CA VAL A 16 -27.08 -36.48 30.93
C VAL A 16 -26.68 -36.01 29.54
N LEU A 17 -27.40 -35.03 29.01
CA LEU A 17 -27.00 -34.29 27.82
C LEU A 17 -25.89 -33.32 28.23
N LEU A 18 -24.64 -33.64 27.89
CA LEU A 18 -23.55 -32.69 27.90
C LEU A 18 -23.70 -31.78 26.68
N THR A 19 -24.32 -30.61 26.88
CA THR A 19 -24.24 -29.52 25.90
C THR A 19 -22.85 -28.90 26.01
N ALA A 20 -21.95 -29.26 25.11
CA ALA A 20 -20.73 -28.50 24.87
C ALA A 20 -21.14 -27.18 24.22
N CYS A 21 -21.44 -26.17 25.03
CA CYS A 21 -21.54 -24.79 24.56
C CYS A 21 -20.10 -24.30 24.39
N ASP A 22 -19.55 -24.49 23.19
CA ASP A 22 -18.33 -23.79 22.79
C ASP A 22 -18.75 -22.35 22.50
N GLU A 23 -18.56 -21.46 23.48
CA GLU A 23 -18.79 -20.02 23.32
C GLU A 23 -17.73 -19.50 22.36
N HIS A 24 -18.12 -19.25 21.11
CA HIS A 24 -17.26 -18.63 20.12
C HIS A 24 -16.93 -17.22 20.62
N GLN A 25 -15.77 -17.05 21.25
CA GLN A 25 -15.25 -15.73 21.58
C GLN A 25 -14.90 -15.02 20.27
N ASP A 26 -15.78 -14.13 19.84
CA ASP A 26 -15.50 -13.19 18.76
C ASP A 26 -14.38 -12.25 19.25
N PHE A 27 -13.13 -12.60 18.93
CA PHE A 27 -12.02 -11.68 19.09
C PHE A 27 -12.17 -10.55 18.06
N PRO A 28 -11.95 -9.28 18.45
CA PRO A 28 -12.00 -8.20 17.49
C PRO A 28 -10.95 -8.44 16.40
N ASP A 29 -11.38 -8.40 15.15
CA ASP A 29 -10.48 -8.50 14.00
C ASP A 29 -9.57 -7.28 13.95
N THR A 30 -8.32 -7.48 14.36
CA THR A 30 -7.28 -6.45 14.38
C THR A 30 -6.41 -6.47 13.12
N ALA A 31 -6.72 -7.32 12.14
CA ALA A 31 -5.92 -7.43 10.93
C ALA A 31 -5.95 -6.12 10.12
N MET A 32 -4.80 -5.76 9.55
CA MET A 32 -4.71 -4.66 8.61
C MET A 32 -5.52 -4.97 7.34
N LYS A 33 -6.26 -3.98 6.83
CA LYS A 33 -7.04 -4.08 5.60
C LYS A 33 -6.79 -2.89 4.70
N VAL A 34 -7.00 -3.10 3.40
CA VAL A 34 -7.19 -1.99 2.45
C VAL A 34 -8.26 -1.05 3.01
N THR A 35 -8.09 0.26 2.81
CA THR A 35 -8.88 1.37 3.38
C THR A 35 -8.56 1.77 4.81
N HIS A 36 -7.75 1.01 5.56
CA HIS A 36 -7.28 1.47 6.86
C HIS A 36 -6.44 2.75 6.73
N ILE A 37 -6.46 3.56 7.78
CA ILE A 37 -5.81 4.87 7.83
C ILE A 37 -4.50 4.74 8.58
N LEU A 38 -3.41 5.13 7.92
CA LEU A 38 -2.11 5.32 8.53
C LEU A 38 -2.01 6.74 9.08
N THR A 39 -1.62 6.85 10.35
CA THR A 39 -1.57 8.11 11.08
C THR A 39 -0.13 8.54 11.40
N THR A 40 0.06 9.80 11.78
CA THR A 40 1.39 10.38 12.06
C THR A 40 2.17 9.65 13.14
N ASP A 41 1.51 8.92 14.04
CA ASP A 41 2.16 8.13 15.11
C ASP A 41 2.55 6.71 14.69
N GLY A 42 2.44 6.39 13.39
CA GLY A 42 2.81 5.07 12.84
C GLY A 42 1.73 4.03 12.91
N LYS A 43 0.56 4.33 13.50
CA LYS A 43 -0.50 3.33 13.65
C LYS A 43 -1.43 3.30 12.45
N VAL A 44 -1.79 2.07 12.07
CA VAL A 44 -2.82 1.76 11.08
C VAL A 44 -4.09 1.34 11.79
N MET A 45 -5.24 1.90 11.41
CA MET A 45 -6.54 1.56 12.02
C MET A 45 -7.72 1.72 11.06
N PRO A 46 -8.87 1.09 11.33
CA PRO A 46 -10.11 1.35 10.60
C PRO A 46 -10.48 2.85 10.60
N TYR A 47 -11.15 3.31 9.54
CA TYR A 47 -11.54 4.72 9.42
C TYR A 47 -12.42 5.18 10.58
N GLU A 48 -13.37 4.36 11.03
CA GLU A 48 -14.29 4.67 12.11
C GLU A 48 -13.56 4.87 13.44
N THR A 49 -12.49 4.09 13.66
CA THR A 49 -11.60 4.25 14.81
C THR A 49 -10.76 5.51 14.67
N TYR A 50 -10.23 5.78 13.47
CA TYR A 50 -9.47 6.99 13.17
C TYR A 50 -10.29 8.26 13.44
N GLU A 51 -11.54 8.31 12.98
CA GLU A 51 -12.44 9.47 13.12
C GLU A 51 -12.66 9.87 14.59
N GLN A 52 -12.56 8.90 15.50
CA GLN A 52 -12.70 9.10 16.96
C GLN A 52 -11.37 9.33 17.69
N SER A 53 -10.23 9.16 17.00
CA SER A 53 -8.91 9.07 17.63
C SER A 53 -8.21 10.41 17.89
N CYS A 54 -8.76 11.53 17.36
CA CYS A 54 -8.10 12.84 17.31
C CYS A 54 -6.71 12.85 16.63
N LYS A 55 -6.33 11.77 15.94
CA LYS A 55 -5.04 11.65 15.26
C LYS A 55 -5.08 12.32 13.89
N GLN A 56 -3.90 12.58 13.35
CA GLN A 56 -3.74 13.07 12.00
C GLN A 56 -3.46 11.90 11.04
N ALA A 57 -4.29 11.78 9.99
CA ALA A 57 -4.06 10.86 8.90
C ALA A 57 -2.94 11.37 7.99
N ILE A 58 -2.15 10.45 7.42
CA ILE A 58 -1.12 10.78 6.44
C ILE A 58 -1.24 9.95 5.16
N ALA A 59 -1.80 8.75 5.26
CA ALA A 59 -1.91 7.83 4.14
C ALA A 59 -3.06 6.82 4.33
N VAL A 60 -3.47 6.17 3.23
CA VAL A 60 -4.50 5.13 3.22
C VAL A 60 -3.88 3.82 2.71
N VAL A 61 -4.12 2.72 3.41
CA VAL A 61 -3.68 1.39 3.00
C VAL A 61 -4.37 1.03 1.68
N PHE A 62 -3.59 0.75 0.64
CA PHE A 62 -4.10 0.35 -0.68
C PHE A 62 -3.72 -1.09 -1.04
N ASN A 63 -2.74 -1.68 -0.35
CA ASN A 63 -2.34 -3.06 -0.56
C ASN A 63 -1.96 -3.72 0.78
N VAL A 64 -2.40 -4.97 0.97
CA VAL A 64 -1.90 -5.87 2.03
C VAL A 64 -1.08 -6.95 1.34
N ASN A 65 0.17 -7.11 1.74
CA ASN A 65 1.10 -8.01 1.07
C ASN A 65 0.70 -9.48 1.30
N GLN A 66 0.78 -10.28 0.25
CA GLN A 66 0.44 -11.71 0.29
C GLN A 66 1.60 -12.61 -0.15
N ARG A 67 2.76 -12.02 -0.48
CA ARG A 67 3.91 -12.71 -1.07
C ARG A 67 5.19 -12.27 -0.39
N GLU A 68 6.12 -13.20 -0.26
CA GLU A 68 7.43 -12.96 0.40
C GLU A 68 8.33 -11.98 -0.38
N GLU A 69 8.10 -11.81 -1.68
CA GLU A 69 8.81 -10.84 -2.54
C GLU A 69 8.49 -9.37 -2.22
N MET A 70 7.43 -9.12 -1.46
CA MET A 70 6.96 -7.79 -1.11
C MET A 70 7.48 -7.41 0.27
N GLU A 71 8.19 -6.28 0.36
CA GLU A 71 8.68 -5.75 1.64
C GLU A 71 7.52 -5.34 2.56
N GLY A 72 7.58 -5.75 3.84
CA GLY A 72 6.63 -5.37 4.88
C GLY A 72 5.25 -6.05 4.75
N ASN A 73 4.28 -5.53 5.50
CA ASN A 73 2.93 -6.09 5.59
C ASN A 73 1.98 -5.53 4.52
N GLY A 74 2.34 -4.42 3.88
CA GLY A 74 1.48 -3.73 2.95
C GLY A 74 2.02 -2.36 2.58
N TYR A 75 1.25 -1.67 1.74
CA TYR A 75 1.56 -0.33 1.28
C TYR A 75 0.42 0.63 1.59
N ALA A 76 0.77 1.83 2.03
CA ALA A 76 -0.14 2.96 2.16
C ALA A 76 0.27 4.10 1.24
N VAL A 77 -0.70 4.77 0.64
CA VAL A 77 -0.48 5.90 -0.29
C VAL A 77 -0.77 7.22 0.41
N TYR A 78 0.10 8.20 0.22
CA TYR A 78 -0.07 9.53 0.82
C TYR A 78 -1.33 10.24 0.34
N LEU A 79 -1.91 11.05 1.23
CA LEU A 79 -3.13 11.82 0.97
C LEU A 79 -2.98 12.89 -0.12
N TRP A 80 -1.77 13.32 -0.43
CA TRP A 80 -1.47 14.37 -1.40
C TRP A 80 -0.32 13.97 -2.33
N ASP A 81 -0.34 14.53 -3.53
CA ASP A 81 0.79 14.53 -4.46
C ASP A 81 1.93 15.41 -3.91
N ILE A 82 3.17 15.12 -4.31
CA ILE A 82 4.24 16.11 -4.23
C ILE A 82 4.25 16.97 -5.51
N ALA A 83 4.78 18.19 -5.38
CA ALA A 83 4.93 19.10 -6.51
C ALA A 83 5.74 18.44 -7.64
N PRO A 84 5.49 18.82 -8.91
CA PRO A 84 6.28 18.31 -10.02
C PRO A 84 7.76 18.60 -9.86
N GLU A 85 8.57 17.54 -9.95
CA GLU A 85 10.02 17.61 -9.85
C GLU A 85 10.67 16.72 -10.91
N ALA A 86 11.91 17.04 -11.25
CA ALA A 86 12.70 16.20 -12.15
C ALA A 86 13.11 14.92 -11.42
N PHE A 87 13.04 13.78 -12.12
CA PHE A 87 13.58 12.51 -11.64
C PHE A 87 15.10 12.62 -11.42
N ALA A 88 15.79 13.36 -12.30
CA ALA A 88 17.20 13.71 -12.18
C ALA A 88 17.44 15.12 -12.74
N ASP A 89 18.31 15.91 -12.11
CA ASP A 89 18.63 17.28 -12.52
C ASP A 89 19.40 17.38 -13.84
N SER A 90 20.00 16.27 -14.27
CA SER A 90 20.75 16.12 -15.51
C SER A 90 20.64 14.68 -16.04
N ILE A 91 21.08 14.47 -17.27
CA ILE A 91 21.08 13.16 -17.95
C ILE A 91 22.51 12.72 -18.27
N GLY A 92 22.68 11.44 -18.57
CA GLY A 92 23.96 10.82 -18.92
C GLY A 92 24.50 9.85 -17.87
N VAL A 93 23.80 9.71 -16.74
CA VAL A 93 24.18 8.82 -15.62
C VAL A 93 22.97 8.00 -15.20
N GLU A 94 23.20 6.72 -14.92
CA GLU A 94 22.22 5.82 -14.31
C GLU A 94 22.12 6.13 -12.83
N GLN A 95 20.91 6.11 -12.27
CA GLN A 95 20.70 6.44 -10.86
C GLN A 95 20.71 5.18 -9.97
N ASP A 96 21.28 4.08 -10.48
CA ASP A 96 21.35 2.76 -9.85
C ASP A 96 19.97 2.20 -9.41
N THR A 97 18.89 2.61 -10.06
CA THR A 97 17.55 2.06 -9.82
C THR A 97 17.32 0.83 -10.69
N SER A 98 16.33 0.01 -10.33
CA SER A 98 15.95 -1.11 -11.18
C SER A 98 15.28 -0.65 -12.48
N CYS A 99 15.48 -1.45 -13.54
CA CYS A 99 14.69 -1.38 -14.77
C CYS A 99 13.58 -2.45 -14.81
N ASP A 100 13.37 -3.18 -13.72
CA ASP A 100 12.40 -4.28 -13.65
C ASP A 100 10.99 -3.73 -13.40
N LEU A 101 10.13 -3.87 -14.41
CA LEU A 101 8.75 -3.41 -14.36
C LEU A 101 7.87 -4.21 -13.38
N THR A 102 8.36 -5.32 -12.82
CA THR A 102 7.61 -6.24 -11.97
C THR A 102 8.08 -6.24 -10.51
N ALA A 103 9.21 -5.60 -10.22
CA ALA A 103 9.76 -5.53 -8.87
C ALA A 103 9.02 -4.52 -7.98
N TYR A 104 8.77 -4.89 -6.72
CA TYR A 104 8.19 -4.03 -5.68
C TYR A 104 9.28 -3.30 -4.88
N ASP A 105 10.18 -2.63 -5.58
CA ASP A 105 11.46 -2.13 -5.04
C ASP A 105 11.54 -0.61 -4.95
N GLY A 106 10.40 0.10 -4.94
CA GLY A 106 10.37 1.55 -4.99
C GLY A 106 11.13 2.24 -3.83
N ASN A 107 11.15 1.62 -2.65
CA ASN A 107 11.92 2.09 -1.51
C ASN A 107 13.44 2.04 -1.79
N LYS A 108 13.93 0.87 -2.22
CA LYS A 108 15.33 0.67 -2.60
C LYS A 108 15.74 1.63 -3.72
N ASN A 109 14.91 1.77 -4.74
CA ASN A 109 15.18 2.67 -5.87
C ASN A 109 15.21 4.14 -5.43
N THR A 110 14.29 4.57 -4.55
CA THR A 110 14.28 5.95 -4.04
C THR A 110 15.52 6.23 -3.19
N PHE A 111 15.99 5.27 -2.40
CA PHE A 111 17.24 5.39 -1.67
C PHE A 111 18.46 5.51 -2.61
N ALA A 112 18.49 4.73 -3.69
CA ALA A 112 19.53 4.84 -4.72
C ALA A 112 19.53 6.24 -5.37
N LEU A 113 18.35 6.73 -5.79
CA LEU A 113 18.18 8.08 -6.37
C LEU A 113 18.69 9.19 -5.46
N TYR A 114 18.41 9.10 -4.16
CA TYR A 114 18.87 10.08 -3.18
C TYR A 114 20.38 9.99 -2.93
N GLY A 115 20.93 8.77 -2.97
CA GLY A 115 22.34 8.49 -2.73
C GLY A 115 23.27 8.87 -3.87
N THR A 116 22.77 9.09 -5.09
CA THR A 116 23.62 9.42 -6.24
C THR A 116 24.36 10.76 -6.04
N THR A 117 25.69 10.72 -6.19
CA THR A 117 26.55 11.89 -5.99
C THR A 117 26.78 12.69 -7.25
N ASP A 118 26.78 12.04 -8.41
CA ASP A 118 27.13 12.64 -9.70
C ASP A 118 25.98 13.44 -10.31
N VAL A 119 24.75 13.02 -10.04
CA VAL A 119 23.49 13.62 -10.54
C VAL A 119 22.46 13.61 -9.42
N LYS A 120 21.88 14.77 -9.11
CA LYS A 120 20.88 14.86 -8.04
C LYS A 120 19.49 14.48 -8.53
N SER A 121 18.68 13.94 -7.63
CA SER A 121 17.27 13.70 -7.86
C SER A 121 16.43 14.66 -7.01
N PRO A 122 16.00 15.81 -7.58
CA PRO A 122 15.08 16.72 -6.87
C PRO A 122 13.82 16.01 -6.38
N LEU A 123 13.30 15.06 -7.18
CA LEU A 123 12.17 14.23 -6.81
C LEU A 123 12.45 13.39 -5.55
N ALA A 124 13.59 12.70 -5.49
CA ALA A 124 13.95 11.91 -4.32
C ALA A 124 14.18 12.81 -3.09
N GLU A 125 14.86 13.95 -3.24
CA GLU A 125 15.04 14.93 -2.16
C GLU A 125 13.69 15.37 -1.57
N ARG A 126 12.70 15.71 -2.41
CA ARG A 126 11.35 16.06 -1.94
C ARG A 126 10.68 14.95 -1.15
N VAL A 127 10.80 13.71 -1.61
CA VAL A 127 10.18 12.57 -0.93
C VAL A 127 10.90 12.26 0.39
N PHE A 128 12.23 12.40 0.42
CA PHE A 128 13.02 12.27 1.66
C PHE A 128 12.66 13.33 2.70
N ASP A 129 12.41 14.57 2.29
CA ASP A 129 11.96 15.64 3.19
C ASP A 129 10.59 15.38 3.84
N MET A 130 9.80 14.46 3.29
CA MET A 130 8.54 14.03 3.90
C MET A 130 8.73 13.13 5.12
N TRP A 131 9.95 12.64 5.37
CA TRP A 131 10.25 11.76 6.50
C TRP A 131 9.77 12.38 7.80
N ARG A 132 8.87 11.68 8.49
CA ARG A 132 8.37 12.06 9.80
C ARG A 132 8.19 10.83 10.66
N TYR A 133 8.61 10.94 11.92
CA TYR A 133 8.35 9.94 12.96
C TYR A 133 8.78 8.51 12.59
N GLY A 134 9.90 8.35 11.87
CA GLY A 134 10.42 7.02 11.49
C GLY A 134 9.74 6.37 10.30
N GLN A 135 8.81 7.05 9.62
CA GLN A 135 8.15 6.55 8.42
C GLN A 135 8.78 7.18 7.17
N SER A 136 9.40 6.34 6.34
CA SER A 136 10.04 6.76 5.10
C SER A 136 9.05 6.68 3.95
N ALA A 137 8.62 7.85 3.45
CA ALA A 137 7.98 7.94 2.16
C ALA A 137 8.98 7.56 1.06
N TYR A 138 8.49 7.00 -0.04
CA TYR A 138 9.31 6.76 -1.22
C TYR A 138 8.47 6.85 -2.50
N ILE A 139 9.17 6.98 -3.63
CA ILE A 139 8.58 7.00 -4.97
C ILE A 139 8.28 5.54 -5.36
N PRO A 140 7.00 5.19 -5.63
CA PRO A 140 6.64 3.81 -5.95
C PRO A 140 7.30 3.31 -7.24
N SER A 141 7.62 2.01 -7.31
CA SER A 141 8.02 1.36 -8.55
C SER A 141 6.81 1.23 -9.51
N VAL A 142 7.07 0.88 -10.78
CA VAL A 142 6.00 0.57 -11.74
C VAL A 142 5.05 -0.52 -11.20
N ALA A 143 5.57 -1.56 -10.56
CA ALA A 143 4.75 -2.64 -10.02
C ALA A 143 3.84 -2.16 -8.87
N GLN A 144 4.34 -1.29 -8.01
CA GLN A 144 3.57 -0.70 -6.92
C GLN A 144 2.51 0.29 -7.44
N MET A 145 2.80 1.03 -8.52
CA MET A 145 1.81 1.88 -9.17
C MET A 145 0.66 1.09 -9.82
N ARG A 146 0.92 -0.11 -10.35
CA ARG A 146 -0.14 -1.01 -10.83
C ARG A 146 -1.08 -1.45 -9.69
N LEU A 147 -0.53 -1.76 -8.51
CA LEU A 147 -1.35 -2.06 -7.33
C LEU A 147 -2.21 -0.85 -6.94
N LEU A 148 -1.62 0.35 -6.94
CA LEU A 148 -2.34 1.58 -6.64
C LEU A 148 -3.46 1.86 -7.64
N TYR A 149 -3.19 1.70 -8.93
CA TYR A 149 -4.19 1.86 -10.00
C TYR A 149 -5.41 0.96 -9.79
N HIS A 150 -5.21 -0.30 -9.40
CA HIS A 150 -6.32 -1.22 -9.14
C HIS A 150 -7.09 -0.92 -7.85
N ALA A 151 -6.46 -0.25 -6.88
CA ALA A 151 -7.06 0.07 -5.59
C ALA A 151 -7.69 1.47 -5.53
N LYS A 152 -7.37 2.38 -6.47
CA LYS A 152 -7.69 3.81 -6.39
C LYS A 152 -9.17 4.09 -6.15
N ASP A 153 -10.08 3.38 -6.83
CA ASP A 153 -11.53 3.60 -6.70
C ASP A 153 -12.04 3.23 -5.30
N ILE A 154 -11.42 2.22 -4.68
CA ILE A 154 -11.76 1.73 -3.34
C ILE A 154 -11.25 2.71 -2.28
N ILE A 155 -10.05 3.27 -2.45
CA ILE A 155 -9.40 4.10 -1.44
C ILE A 155 -9.69 5.60 -1.60
N ASN A 156 -10.06 6.09 -2.78
CA ASN A 156 -10.35 7.51 -3.04
C ASN A 156 -11.39 8.11 -2.08
N PRO A 157 -12.49 7.41 -1.73
CA PRO A 157 -13.42 7.90 -0.71
C PRO A 157 -12.76 8.14 0.65
N TYR A 158 -11.77 7.33 1.03
CA TYR A 158 -11.04 7.44 2.30
C TYR A 158 -9.97 8.53 2.24
N ILE A 159 -9.29 8.69 1.10
CA ILE A 159 -8.40 9.83 0.86
C ILE A 159 -9.18 11.13 1.06
N LEU A 160 -10.38 11.25 0.45
CA LEU A 160 -11.24 12.42 0.59
C LEU A 160 -11.71 12.63 2.04
N LYS A 161 -12.18 11.58 2.72
CA LYS A 161 -12.61 11.66 4.13
C LYS A 161 -11.49 12.10 5.06
N CYS A 162 -10.24 11.74 4.76
CA CYS A 162 -9.05 12.19 5.48
C CYS A 162 -8.53 13.58 5.08
N GLY A 163 -9.25 14.31 4.20
CA GLY A 163 -8.88 15.66 3.74
C GLY A 163 -7.82 15.69 2.64
N GLY A 164 -7.50 14.52 2.07
CA GLY A 164 -6.59 14.37 0.93
C GLY A 164 -7.20 14.80 -0.40
N THR A 165 -6.37 14.78 -1.45
CA THR A 165 -6.80 14.94 -2.84
C THR A 165 -6.92 13.56 -3.48
N PRO A 166 -8.14 13.15 -3.92
CA PRO A 166 -8.34 11.89 -4.62
C PRO A 166 -7.39 11.73 -5.80
N ILE A 167 -7.02 10.48 -6.09
CA ILE A 167 -6.25 10.12 -7.26
C ILE A 167 -7.14 10.33 -8.49
N PRO A 168 -6.71 11.11 -9.49
CA PRO A 168 -7.54 11.48 -10.63
C PRO A 168 -7.77 10.34 -11.61
N ASP A 169 -8.91 10.39 -12.28
CA ASP A 169 -9.28 9.49 -13.39
C ASP A 169 -9.04 10.12 -14.77
N GLU A 170 -8.80 11.44 -14.84
CA GLU A 170 -8.71 12.21 -16.08
C GLU A 170 -7.28 12.24 -16.65
N ASP A 171 -7.18 12.14 -17.99
CA ASP A 171 -5.91 11.93 -18.72
C ASP A 171 -4.86 13.06 -18.55
N ASP A 172 -5.30 14.31 -18.33
CA ASP A 172 -4.41 15.48 -18.35
C ASP A 172 -3.66 15.72 -17.03
N ASP A 173 -4.05 15.08 -15.93
CA ASP A 173 -3.42 15.22 -14.62
C ASP A 173 -3.18 13.88 -13.92
N CYS A 174 -3.04 12.79 -14.66
CA CYS A 174 -2.88 11.44 -14.06
C CYS A 174 -1.49 10.82 -14.23
N TRP A 175 -0.50 11.55 -14.75
CA TRP A 175 0.84 11.05 -14.98
C TRP A 175 1.76 11.27 -13.78
N TYR A 176 2.36 10.19 -13.30
CA TYR A 176 3.17 10.16 -12.10
C TYR A 176 4.53 9.53 -12.36
N TRP A 177 5.58 10.12 -11.79
CA TRP A 177 6.88 9.46 -11.73
C TRP A 177 6.78 8.14 -10.96
N THR A 178 7.42 7.12 -11.54
CA THR A 178 7.82 5.91 -10.81
C THR A 178 9.31 6.02 -10.48
N SER A 179 9.81 5.15 -9.61
CA SER A 179 11.24 5.02 -9.32
C SER A 179 11.96 4.02 -10.23
N THR A 180 11.33 3.58 -11.33
CA THR A 180 11.87 2.56 -12.25
C THR A 180 12.48 3.22 -13.49
N GLU A 181 13.74 2.92 -13.80
CA GLU A 181 14.43 3.37 -15.00
C GLU A 181 14.03 2.56 -16.25
N VAL A 182 14.32 3.11 -17.45
CA VAL A 182 14.03 2.44 -18.73
C VAL A 182 15.20 1.55 -19.12
N GLU A 183 14.96 0.25 -19.32
CA GLU A 183 15.98 -0.69 -19.77
C GLU A 183 16.62 -0.23 -21.11
N GLY A 184 17.95 -0.24 -21.17
CA GLY A 184 18.72 0.23 -22.33
C GLY A 184 18.74 1.75 -22.53
N GLN A 185 18.02 2.52 -21.71
CA GLN A 185 17.98 4.00 -21.75
C GLN A 185 18.08 4.62 -20.34
N ALA A 186 18.58 3.87 -19.36
CA ALA A 186 18.61 4.26 -17.96
C ALA A 186 19.38 5.57 -17.74
N THR A 187 20.41 5.88 -18.53
CA THR A 187 21.13 7.16 -18.43
C THR A 187 20.29 8.39 -18.75
N ALA A 188 19.15 8.26 -19.43
CA ALA A 188 18.37 9.40 -19.93
C ALA A 188 16.89 9.39 -19.54
N LYS A 189 16.30 8.21 -19.34
CA LYS A 189 14.84 8.07 -19.17
C LYS A 189 14.46 7.21 -17.96
N ALA A 190 13.30 7.52 -17.40
CA ALA A 190 12.58 6.73 -16.42
C ALA A 190 11.11 6.59 -16.83
N TRP A 191 10.36 5.74 -16.14
CA TRP A 191 8.95 5.50 -16.44
C TRP A 191 8.02 6.47 -15.70
N LEU A 192 7.14 7.13 -16.45
CA LEU A 192 5.87 7.62 -15.92
C LEU A 192 4.83 6.50 -15.93
N TYR A 193 3.91 6.57 -14.97
CA TYR A 193 2.73 5.72 -14.90
C TYR A 193 1.46 6.59 -14.87
N SER A 194 0.47 6.25 -15.69
CA SER A 194 -0.83 6.89 -15.69
C SER A 194 -1.77 6.20 -14.72
N LEU A 195 -2.18 6.89 -13.64
CA LEU A 195 -3.24 6.40 -12.76
C LEU A 195 -4.65 6.56 -13.35
N GLY A 196 -4.79 7.22 -14.50
CA GLY A 196 -6.05 7.32 -15.26
C GLY A 196 -6.29 6.10 -16.14
N SER A 197 -5.26 5.65 -16.87
CA SER A 197 -5.37 4.58 -17.88
C SER A 197 -4.59 3.31 -17.59
N GLY A 198 -3.70 3.31 -16.60
CA GLY A 198 -2.79 2.21 -16.29
C GLY A 198 -1.60 2.08 -17.26
N ALA A 199 -1.45 3.02 -18.19
CA ALA A 199 -0.36 3.04 -19.16
C ALA A 199 0.98 3.48 -18.54
N ILE A 200 2.08 3.15 -19.22
CA ILE A 200 3.42 3.65 -18.90
C ILE A 200 4.01 4.42 -20.07
N GLN A 201 4.84 5.41 -19.79
CA GLN A 201 5.50 6.22 -20.80
C GLN A 201 6.97 6.47 -20.44
N GLU A 202 7.87 6.15 -21.38
CA GLU A 202 9.28 6.51 -21.26
C GLU A 202 9.42 8.03 -21.32
N THR A 203 10.03 8.63 -20.30
CA THR A 203 10.11 10.09 -20.18
C THR A 203 11.52 10.53 -19.82
N PRO A 204 12.07 11.58 -20.45
CA PRO A 204 13.35 12.14 -20.07
C PRO A 204 13.37 12.58 -18.60
N LYS A 205 14.38 12.16 -17.84
CA LYS A 205 14.45 12.35 -16.38
C LYS A 205 14.43 13.81 -15.91
N TRP A 206 14.88 14.73 -16.76
CA TRP A 206 14.94 16.16 -16.44
C TRP A 206 13.56 16.85 -16.47
N GLN A 207 12.53 16.20 -17.03
CA GLN A 207 11.19 16.79 -17.11
C GLN A 207 10.48 16.73 -15.74
N PRO A 208 9.90 17.85 -15.28
CA PRO A 208 9.20 17.85 -14.01
C PRO A 208 7.85 17.15 -14.13
N HIS A 209 7.62 16.14 -13.29
CA HIS A 209 6.31 15.50 -13.11
C HIS A 209 6.07 15.25 -11.63
N LYS A 210 4.80 15.12 -11.25
CA LYS A 210 4.42 14.82 -9.87
C LYS A 210 4.73 13.36 -9.52
N ALA A 211 4.80 13.08 -8.22
CA ALA A 211 4.73 11.73 -7.68
C ALA A 211 3.65 11.66 -6.60
N ARG A 212 3.06 10.48 -6.44
CA ARG A 212 2.19 10.14 -5.31
C ARG A 212 2.97 9.16 -4.41
N PRO A 213 3.63 9.64 -3.35
CA PRO A 213 4.51 8.80 -2.55
C PRO A 213 3.72 7.71 -1.81
N ILE A 214 4.41 6.63 -1.49
CA ILE A 214 3.87 5.54 -0.68
C ILE A 214 4.78 5.24 0.51
N ILE A 215 4.27 4.45 1.45
CA ILE A 215 4.99 3.95 2.64
C ILE A 215 4.84 2.44 2.69
N THR A 216 5.93 1.75 3.04
CA THR A 216 5.89 0.35 3.44
C THR A 216 5.48 0.28 4.90
N ILE A 217 4.41 -0.47 5.19
CA ILE A 217 3.93 -0.68 6.55
C ILE A 217 4.73 -1.83 7.14
N MET A 218 5.58 -1.50 8.10
CA MET A 218 6.30 -2.45 8.95
C MET A 218 5.45 -2.76 10.19
N ASP A 219 5.63 -3.94 10.79
CA ASP A 219 4.88 -4.43 11.98
C ASP A 219 4.67 -3.38 13.10
#